data_AF-A0A920WKV5-F1
#
_entry.id   AF-A0A920WKV5-F1
#
_cell.length_a   1.000
_cell.length_b   1.000
_cell.length_c   1.000
_cell.angle_alpha   90.00
_cell.angle_beta   90.00
_cell.angle_gamma   90.00
#
_symmetry.space_group_name_H-M   'P 1'
#
loop_
_entity.id
_entity.type
_entity.pdbx_description
1 polymer ?
#
loop_
_entity_poly.entity_id
_entity_poly.type
_entity_poly.pdbx_seq_one_letter_code
_entity_poly.pdbx_strand_id
1 'polypeptide(L)'
;MPILREAESAGLAAASEVLLAVRVELPSLTGQRSDQLFLELQEEVADALGLADSDVLMAEVSSAGRTIAWTGEGAARRTRRAARRRGPLGSWRAPGIER
;
A
#
# COMPACT_ATOMS: atom_id res chain seq x y z
N MET A 1 -15.07 -4.45 -14.08
CA MET A 1 -14.95 -4.21 -12.62
C MET A 1 -13.50 -3.88 -12.31
N PRO A 2 -13.19 -2.68 -11.81
CA PRO A 2 -11.82 -2.28 -11.50
C PRO A 2 -11.22 -3.15 -10.37
N ILE A 3 -9.89 -3.32 -10.40
CA ILE A 3 -9.12 -4.09 -9.40
C ILE A 3 -8.96 -3.34 -8.07
N LEU A 4 -9.26 -2.04 -8.03
CA LEU A 4 -9.48 -1.28 -6.81
C LEU A 4 -10.81 -0.54 -6.94
N ARG A 5 -11.57 -0.45 -5.85
CA ARG A 5 -12.72 0.44 -5.74
C ARG A 5 -12.21 1.84 -5.42
N GLU A 6 -13.00 2.85 -5.72
CA GLU A 6 -12.63 4.25 -5.48
C GLU A 6 -12.22 4.52 -4.02
N ALA A 7 -13.01 4.06 -3.06
CA ALA A 7 -12.68 4.17 -1.63
C ALA A 7 -11.39 3.41 -1.25
N GLU A 8 -11.11 2.27 -1.88
CA GLU A 8 -9.87 1.51 -1.65
C GLU A 8 -8.66 2.27 -2.23
N SER A 9 -8.81 2.90 -3.39
CA SER A 9 -7.78 3.74 -4.00
C SER A 9 -7.49 4.99 -3.16
N ALA A 10 -8.53 5.68 -2.70
CA ALA A 10 -8.38 6.85 -1.84
C ALA A 10 -7.72 6.49 -0.50
N GLY A 11 -8.17 5.41 0.14
CA GLY A 11 -7.58 4.93 1.39
C GLY A 11 -6.13 4.48 1.23
N LEU A 12 -5.79 3.83 0.10
CA LEU A 12 -4.42 3.46 -0.22
C LEU A 12 -3.51 4.68 -0.40
N ALA A 13 -4.00 5.72 -1.09
CA ALA A 13 -3.25 6.96 -1.27
C ALA A 13 -2.98 7.63 0.08
N ALA A 14 -4.01 7.81 0.91
CA ALA A 14 -3.87 8.42 2.24
C ALA A 14 -2.90 7.62 3.15
N ALA A 15 -3.02 6.30 3.18
CA ALA A 15 -2.09 5.45 3.94
C ALA A 15 -0.65 5.54 3.42
N SER A 16 -0.47 5.69 2.10
CA SER A 16 0.86 5.84 1.50
C SER A 16 1.50 7.17 1.87
N GLU A 17 0.72 8.25 1.89
CA GLU A 17 1.19 9.57 2.33
C GLU A 17 1.66 9.55 3.79
N VAL A 18 0.93 8.88 4.69
CA VAL A 18 1.35 8.73 6.09
C VAL A 18 2.72 8.08 6.20
N LEU A 19 2.93 6.92 5.55
CA LEU A 19 4.22 6.23 5.62
C LEU A 19 5.34 6.99 4.91
N LEU A 20 5.02 7.75 3.85
CA LEU A 20 5.99 8.57 3.14
C LEU A 20 6.42 9.77 4.00
N ALA A 21 5.50 10.41 4.72
CA ALA A 21 5.81 11.49 5.65
C ALA A 21 6.80 11.01 6.72
N VAL A 22 6.52 9.87 7.36
CA VAL A 22 7.46 9.24 8.33
C VAL A 22 8.82 8.96 7.70
N ARG A 23 8.83 8.41 6.48
CA ARG A 23 10.07 8.08 5.77
C ARG A 23 10.91 9.31 5.43
N VAL A 24 10.29 10.47 5.18
CA VAL A 24 11.02 11.71 4.86
C VAL A 24 11.77 12.25 6.08
N GLU A 25 11.27 12.02 7.29
CA GLU A 25 11.92 12.45 8.53
C GLU A 25 13.06 11.51 8.99
N LEU A 26 13.06 10.24 8.60
CA LEU A 26 14.13 9.32 9.03
C LEU A 26 15.55 9.72 8.55
N PRO A 27 15.77 10.14 7.29
CA PRO A 27 17.07 10.59 6.82
C PRO A 27 17.53 11.93 7.40
N SER A 28 16.61 12.83 7.78
CA SER A 28 16.96 14.12 8.39
C SER A 28 17.53 13.93 9.81
N LEU A 29 17.05 12.91 10.53
CA LEU A 29 17.47 12.61 11.90
C LEU A 29 18.68 11.69 12.00
N THR A 30 18.78 10.69 11.12
CA THR A 30 19.83 9.65 11.22
C THR A 30 21.07 9.93 10.37
N GLY A 31 20.99 10.86 9.41
CA GLY A 31 22.06 11.12 8.44
C GLY A 31 22.31 9.97 7.44
N GLN A 32 21.51 8.90 7.51
CA GLN A 32 21.63 7.72 6.65
C GLN A 32 20.27 7.39 6.01
N ARG A 33 20.28 6.85 4.79
CA ARG A 33 19.05 6.34 4.18
C ARG A 33 18.65 5.03 4.87
N SER A 34 17.72 5.11 5.82
CA SER A 34 17.09 3.96 6.47
C SER A 34 15.58 4.12 6.42
N ASP A 35 14.88 3.04 6.07
CA ASP A 35 13.41 2.95 6.15
C ASP A 35 12.95 2.25 7.45
N GLN A 36 13.83 2.18 8.46
CA GLN A 36 13.55 1.58 9.76
C GLN A 36 13.28 2.67 10.80
N LEU A 37 12.06 2.67 11.35
CA LEU A 37 11.65 3.50 12.48
C LEU A 37 11.98 2.77 13.79
N PHE A 38 13.15 3.09 14.35
CA PHE A 38 13.56 2.58 15.67
C PHE A 38 12.79 3.26 16.79
N LEU A 39 12.65 2.60 17.95
CA LEU A 39 11.88 3.10 19.09
C LEU A 39 12.42 4.44 19.58
N GLU A 40 13.74 4.61 19.59
CA GLU A 40 14.42 5.83 20.04
C GLU A 40 14.14 7.04 19.13
N LEU A 41 13.73 6.80 17.87
CA LEU A 41 13.44 7.85 16.90
C LEU A 41 11.97 8.26 16.87
N GLN A 42 11.08 7.51 17.53
CA GLN A 42 9.63 7.72 17.39
C GLN A 42 9.17 9.06 17.96
N GLU A 43 9.73 9.49 19.09
CA GLU A 43 9.39 10.79 19.70
C GLU A 43 9.82 11.94 18.78
N GLU A 44 11.06 11.89 18.28
CA GLU A 44 11.61 12.94 17.41
C GLU A 44 10.90 13.03 16.05
N VAL A 45 10.51 11.88 15.48
CA VAL A 45 9.69 11.85 14.26
C VAL A 45 8.26 12.35 14.53
N ALA A 46 7.67 12.03 15.67
CA ALA A 46 6.35 12.54 16.04
C ALA A 46 6.37 14.07 16.14
N ASP A 47 7.38 14.62 16.82
CA ASP A 47 7.61 16.06 16.94
C ASP A 47 7.81 16.72 15.56
N ALA A 48 8.64 16.13 14.69
CA ALA A 48 8.90 16.65 13.35
C ALA A 48 7.62 16.70 12.48
N LEU A 49 6.72 15.74 12.68
CA LEU A 49 5.42 15.68 11.99
C LEU A 49 4.31 16.48 12.68
N GLY A 50 4.61 17.13 13.82
CA GLY A 50 3.63 17.90 14.61
C GLY A 50 2.54 17.02 15.25
N LEU A 51 2.85 15.76 15.53
CA LEU A 51 1.99 14.85 16.27
C LEU A 51 2.16 15.05 17.78
N ALA A 52 1.20 14.55 18.57
CA ALA A 52 1.21 14.77 20.02
C ALA A 52 2.33 13.99 20.73
N ASP A 53 2.58 12.76 20.30
CA ASP A 53 3.57 11.85 20.87
C ASP A 53 3.84 10.65 19.92
N SER A 54 4.81 9.82 20.33
CA SER A 54 5.18 8.57 19.66
C SER A 54 4.03 7.55 19.58
N ASP A 55 3.09 7.53 20.52
CA ASP A 55 1.96 6.62 20.50
C ASP A 55 0.98 6.97 19.37
N VAL A 56 0.70 8.25 19.16
CA VAL A 56 -0.10 8.76 18.03
C VAL A 56 0.60 8.42 16.71
N LEU A 57 1.91 8.66 16.60
CA LEU A 57 2.70 8.28 15.43
C LEU A 57 2.54 6.79 15.11
N MET A 58 2.75 5.92 16.11
CA MET A 58 2.69 4.47 15.90
C MET A 58 1.27 3.97 15.62
N ALA A 59 0.23 4.65 16.13
CA ALA A 59 -1.15 4.38 15.79
C ALA A 59 -1.44 4.68 14.31
N GLU A 60 -0.99 5.83 13.80
CA GLU A 60 -1.13 6.22 12.39
C GLU A 60 -0.35 5.28 11.46
N VAL A 61 0.91 4.96 11.79
CA VAL A 61 1.74 3.99 11.04
C VAL A 61 1.06 2.62 10.98
N SER A 62 0.56 2.14 12.12
CA SER A 62 -0.12 0.84 12.20
C SER A 62 -1.42 0.83 11.41
N SER A 63 -2.18 1.92 11.44
CA SER A 63 -3.42 2.10 10.68
C SER A 63 -3.15 2.11 9.17
N ALA A 64 -2.14 2.86 8.73
CA ALA A 64 -1.72 2.95 7.35
C ALA A 64 -1.25 1.58 6.81
N GLY A 65 -0.35 0.90 7.54
CA GLY A 65 0.16 -0.42 7.16
C GLY A 65 -0.96 -1.46 7.02
N ARG A 66 -1.92 -1.45 7.95
CA ARG A 66 -3.10 -2.32 7.92
C ARG A 66 -4.02 -2.01 6.74
N THR A 67 -4.23 -0.74 6.42
CA THR A 67 -5.01 -0.30 5.24
C THR A 67 -4.40 -0.81 3.94
N ILE A 68 -3.07 -0.68 3.81
CA ILE A 68 -2.32 -1.18 2.66
C ILE A 68 -2.44 -2.71 2.56
N ALA A 69 -2.23 -3.43 3.66
CA ALA A 69 -2.29 -4.88 3.70
C ALA A 69 -3.66 -5.41 3.25
N TRP A 70 -4.75 -4.91 3.85
CA TRP A 70 -6.10 -5.35 3.49
C TRP A 70 -6.51 -4.99 2.07
N THR A 71 -6.12 -3.79 1.60
CA THR A 71 -6.38 -3.36 0.23
C THR A 71 -5.63 -4.22 -0.78
N GLY A 72 -4.34 -4.50 -0.51
CA GLY A 72 -3.49 -5.36 -1.34
C GLY A 72 -4.02 -6.79 -1.43
N GLU A 73 -4.43 -7.37 -0.30
CA GLU A 73 -5.07 -8.69 -0.30
C GLU A 73 -6.40 -8.71 -1.08
N GLY A 74 -7.24 -7.68 -0.89
CA GLY A 74 -8.50 -7.52 -1.60
C GLY A 74 -8.31 -7.44 -3.11
N ALA A 75 -7.32 -6.67 -3.55
CA ALA A 75 -6.91 -6.56 -4.95
C ALA A 75 -6.40 -7.90 -5.48
N ALA A 76 -5.50 -8.58 -4.75
CA ALA A 76 -4.96 -9.88 -5.14
C ALA A 76 -6.06 -10.95 -5.32
N ARG A 77 -7.02 -11.01 -4.38
CA ARG A 77 -8.18 -11.91 -4.47
C ARG A 77 -9.01 -11.62 -5.73
N ARG A 78 -9.25 -10.35 -6.07
CA ARG A 78 -10.02 -9.96 -7.26
C ARG A 78 -9.27 -10.23 -8.56
N THR A 79 -7.97 -9.96 -8.60
CA THR A 79 -7.11 -10.30 -9.74
C THR A 79 -7.11 -11.80 -10.00
N ARG A 80 -6.92 -12.63 -8.97
CA ARG A 80 -6.99 -14.10 -9.10
C ARG A 80 -8.35 -14.57 -9.62
N ARG A 81 -9.45 -14.00 -9.14
CA ARG A 81 -10.81 -14.32 -9.65
C ARG A 81 -10.99 -13.88 -11.10
N ALA A 82 -10.49 -12.71 -11.48
CA ALA A 82 -10.57 -12.22 -12.86
C ALA A 82 -9.75 -13.11 -13.81
N ALA A 83 -8.55 -13.52 -13.40
CA ALA A 83 -7.71 -14.45 -14.16
C ALA A 83 -8.41 -15.81 -14.37
N ARG A 84 -9.00 -16.39 -13.31
CA ARG A 84 -9.75 -17.66 -13.41
C ARG A 84 -10.94 -17.58 -14.37
N ARG A 85 -11.70 -16.48 -14.35
CA ARG A 85 -12.84 -16.27 -15.26
C ARG A 85 -12.42 -16.17 -16.73
N ARG A 86 -11.17 -15.80 -17.00
CA ARG A 86 -10.66 -15.61 -18.36
C ARG A 86 -10.26 -16.92 -19.04
N GLY A 87 -10.18 -18.03 -18.29
CA GLY A 87 -9.80 -19.36 -18.78
C GLY A 87 -8.35 -19.41 -19.30
N PRO A 88 -7.80 -20.60 -19.63
CA PRO A 88 -6.43 -20.73 -20.15
C PRO A 88 -6.21 -19.99 -21.47
N LEU A 89 -7.26 -19.82 -22.27
CA LEU A 89 -7.25 -19.13 -23.55
C LEU A 89 -8.66 -18.59 -23.78
N GLY A 90 -8.81 -17.28 -23.88
CA GLY A 90 -10.00 -16.71 -24.52
C GLY A 90 -10.01 -17.13 -25.99
N SER A 91 -10.73 -18.19 -26.31
CA SER A 91 -11.33 -18.46 -27.63
C SER A 91 -10.49 -18.16 -28.89
N TRP A 92 -9.22 -18.56 -28.98
CA TRP A 92 -8.61 -18.69 -30.31
C TRP A 92 -9.22 -19.91 -31.01
N ARG A 93 -10.34 -19.71 -31.70
CA ARG A 93 -10.70 -20.53 -32.86
C ARG A 93 -9.88 -19.99 -34.01
N ALA A 94 -8.88 -20.76 -34.46
CA ALA A 94 -8.28 -20.49 -35.76
C ALA A 94 -9.41 -20.44 -36.80
N PRO A 95 -9.46 -19.42 -37.68
CA PRO A 95 -10.38 -19.45 -38.82
C PRO A 95 -10.06 -20.70 -39.64
N GLY A 96 -11.09 -21.48 -39.96
CA GLY A 96 -10.97 -22.72 -40.71
C GLY A 96 -10.26 -22.46 -42.03
N ILE A 97 -9.18 -23.20 -42.26
CA ILE A 97 -8.63 -23.39 -43.59
C ILE A 97 -9.53 -24.45 -44.23
N GLU A 98 -10.65 -24.02 -44.80
CA GLU A 98 -11.40 -24.83 -45.75
C GLU A 98 -10.53 -25.01 -47.00
N ARG A 99 -10.32 -26.27 -47.38
CA ARG A 99 -9.68 -26.69 -48.62
C ARG A 99 -10.72 -27.32 -49.53
#